data_AF-A0A1I7N6X1-F1
#
_entry.id   AF-A0A1I7N6X1-F1
#
_cell.length_a   1.000
_cell.length_b   1.000
_cell.length_c   1.000
_cell.angle_alpha   90.00
_cell.angle_beta   90.00
_cell.angle_gamma   90.00
#
_symmetry.space_group_name_H-M   'P 1'
#
loop_
_entity.id
_entity.type
_entity.pdbx_description
1 polymer ?
#
loop_
_entity_poly.entity_id
_entity_poly.type
_entity_poly.pdbx_seq_one_letter_code
_entity_poly.pdbx_strand_id
1 'polypeptide(L)'
;MRCGCSLCCGRADACRAASSTRCSTLCCGGSGQGCAATTASGSVGCAGEDCTTPSARDTAFTAERKGSASTAAAHQVGRRGSAGPGGWWRLMSHGAREQALAEIAFCQSIWEKGGLTVLSDTFRGVDAITAWEHYPPGDVFDPSSNGQWFYHCHPAEEGAEEHGHFHCFMRPQGPCGPIHHLAAIGVDASGRMTRIFTVNQWVVGDDWASAEATVPLLGSFDMQMPTPSYLVNRWLTAIFVAYGCEIAELVRERDRLLQSFGRDMRGDRTIEVTSEMVFPARA
;
A
#
# COMPACT_ATOMS: atom_id res chain seq x y z
N MET A 1 13.02 -58.74 -8.57
CA MET A 1 12.69 -60.06 -7.97
C MET A 1 13.71 -60.37 -6.88
N ARG A 2 13.27 -60.53 -5.61
CA ARG A 2 14.04 -60.86 -4.36
C ARG A 2 15.14 -59.83 -4.00
N CYS A 3 15.44 -59.40 -2.77
CA CYS A 3 15.14 -59.69 -1.36
C CYS A 3 14.76 -58.35 -0.67
N GLY A 4 14.16 -58.21 0.51
CA GLY A 4 14.03 -59.07 1.70
C GLY A 4 14.82 -58.46 2.88
N CYS A 5 14.08 -57.97 3.90
CA CYS A 5 14.49 -57.63 5.28
C CYS A 5 15.49 -56.47 5.49
N SER A 6 15.55 -55.73 6.60
CA SER A 6 14.75 -55.49 7.81
C SER A 6 15.51 -54.45 8.65
N LEU A 7 14.78 -53.62 9.40
CA LEU A 7 15.08 -53.07 10.74
C LEU A 7 16.53 -52.63 11.10
N CYS A 8 16.67 -51.39 11.60
CA CYS A 8 17.00 -51.16 13.02
C CYS A 8 17.01 -49.67 13.42
N CYS A 9 16.54 -49.47 14.65
CA CYS A 9 16.45 -48.24 15.43
C CYS A 9 17.81 -47.67 15.86
N GLY A 10 17.83 -46.41 16.32
CA GLY A 10 18.91 -45.93 17.21
C GLY A 10 18.98 -44.41 17.38
N ARG A 11 18.70 -43.93 18.59
CA ARG A 11 18.82 -42.54 19.07
C ARG A 11 20.28 -42.13 19.33
N ALA A 12 20.45 -40.80 19.45
CA ALA A 12 21.16 -40.09 20.53
C ALA A 12 22.49 -39.36 20.22
N ASP A 13 22.52 -38.12 20.73
CA ASP A 13 23.63 -37.37 21.33
C ASP A 13 24.69 -36.61 20.49
N ALA A 14 24.54 -35.28 20.58
CA ALA A 14 25.50 -34.30 21.09
C ALA A 14 26.99 -34.41 20.70
N CYS A 15 27.49 -33.38 20.00
CA CYS A 15 28.87 -32.91 20.14
C CYS A 15 28.93 -31.38 20.25
N ARG A 16 29.66 -30.93 21.26
CA ARG A 16 30.03 -29.55 21.58
C ARG A 16 31.17 -29.05 20.68
N ALA A 17 31.19 -27.73 20.49
CA ALA A 17 32.30 -26.77 20.51
C ALA A 17 33.68 -27.16 19.92
N ALA A 18 34.17 -26.33 18.98
CA ALA A 18 35.55 -25.84 18.99
C ALA A 18 35.69 -24.54 18.17
N SER A 19 36.16 -23.51 18.86
CA SER A 19 36.70 -22.24 18.36
C SER A 19 38.16 -22.40 17.93
N SER A 20 38.58 -21.77 16.83
CA SER A 20 39.94 -21.18 16.70
C SER A 20 40.07 -20.26 15.49
N THR A 21 40.20 -18.97 15.79
CA THR A 21 41.26 -18.03 15.36
C THR A 21 41.91 -18.21 13.98
N ARG A 22 41.86 -17.15 13.16
CA ARG A 22 43.07 -16.58 12.54
C ARG A 22 42.92 -15.08 12.30
N CYS A 23 43.81 -14.36 12.98
CA CYS A 23 44.17 -12.97 12.80
C CYS A 23 45.16 -12.86 11.64
N SER A 24 45.03 -11.83 10.81
CA SER A 24 46.12 -11.34 9.96
C SER A 24 46.08 -9.81 9.95
N THR A 25 46.99 -9.26 10.73
CA THR A 25 47.40 -7.86 10.80
C THR A 25 48.12 -7.45 9.52
N LEU A 26 47.82 -6.26 9.00
CA LEU A 26 48.80 -5.48 8.24
C LEU A 26 48.87 -4.07 8.84
N CYS A 27 50.06 -3.75 9.33
CA CYS A 27 50.47 -2.46 9.86
C CYS A 27 50.87 -1.51 8.71
N CYS A 28 50.58 -0.22 8.91
CA CYS A 28 51.34 0.98 8.53
C CYS A 28 50.43 2.16 8.94
N GLY A 29 50.76 3.14 9.78
CA GLY A 29 51.98 3.53 10.48
C GLY A 29 51.95 5.06 10.66
N GLY A 30 51.88 5.53 11.91
CA GLY A 30 52.15 6.93 12.37
C GLY A 30 51.14 8.00 11.94
N SER A 31 50.84 9.06 12.68
CA SER A 31 51.31 9.70 13.93
C SER A 31 50.21 10.73 14.24
N GLY A 32 49.68 10.91 15.45
CA GLY A 32 50.30 11.53 16.61
C GLY A 32 49.35 12.62 17.16
N GLN A 33 49.32 12.78 18.49
CA GLN A 33 48.72 13.89 19.28
C GLN A 33 47.17 13.89 19.32
N GLY A 34 46.46 13.73 20.45
CA GLY A 34 46.76 14.07 21.84
C GLY A 34 46.07 15.38 22.21
N CYS A 35 44.92 15.33 22.91
CA CYS A 35 44.58 16.16 24.08
C CYS A 35 43.09 16.14 24.46
N ALA A 36 42.91 15.96 25.79
CA ALA A 36 41.96 16.61 26.69
C ALA A 36 40.45 16.30 26.64
N ALA A 37 40.00 15.76 27.77
CA ALA A 37 38.64 15.74 28.26
C ALA A 37 38.21 17.12 28.78
N THR A 38 36.92 17.44 28.63
CA THR A 38 36.20 18.40 29.50
C THR A 38 34.78 17.89 29.73
N THR A 39 34.38 17.89 31.01
CA THR A 39 33.09 17.48 31.57
C THR A 39 32.08 18.62 31.66
N ALA A 40 30.78 18.25 31.68
CA ALA A 40 29.62 18.93 32.29
C ALA A 40 29.17 20.26 31.62
N SER A 41 27.90 20.67 31.53
CA SER A 41 26.58 20.25 32.03
C SER A 41 25.55 21.23 31.44
N GLY A 42 24.27 20.85 31.27
CA GLY A 42 23.20 21.85 31.07
C GLY A 42 21.98 21.35 30.31
N SER A 43 20.97 20.92 31.06
CA SER A 43 19.61 20.55 30.64
C SER A 43 18.73 21.76 30.33
N VAL A 44 17.89 21.68 29.28
CA VAL A 44 16.48 22.12 29.28
C VAL A 44 15.72 21.25 28.26
N GLY A 45 14.66 20.57 28.70
CA GLY A 45 13.75 19.82 27.84
C GLY A 45 12.51 20.63 27.46
N CYS A 46 11.87 20.21 26.37
CA CYS A 46 10.44 20.44 26.11
C CYS A 46 9.86 19.14 25.56
N ALA A 47 8.79 18.69 26.21
CA ALA A 47 8.09 17.45 26.00
C ALA A 47 7.33 17.41 24.66
N GLY A 48 7.14 16.20 24.16
CA GLY A 48 6.41 15.91 22.93
C GLY A 48 4.89 15.95 23.09
N GLU A 49 4.23 15.97 21.95
CA GLU A 49 2.80 15.68 21.81
C GLU A 49 2.67 14.47 20.88
N ASP A 50 2.22 13.36 21.46
CA ASP A 50 1.92 12.10 20.80
C ASP A 50 0.61 12.21 20.00
N CYS A 51 0.65 11.92 18.70
CA CYS A 51 -0.54 11.57 17.92
C CYS A 51 -0.75 10.05 18.03
N THR A 52 -1.53 9.63 19.03
CA THR A 52 -1.95 8.23 19.19
C THR A 52 -2.89 7.79 18.07
N THR A 53 -2.56 6.67 17.44
CA THR A 53 -3.42 5.86 16.56
C THR A 53 -4.56 5.22 17.36
N PRO A 54 -5.81 5.12 16.84
CA PRO A 54 -6.86 4.37 17.52
C PRO A 54 -6.87 2.90 17.07
N SER A 55 -6.72 1.99 18.03
CA SER A 55 -7.01 0.57 17.86
C SER A 55 -8.51 0.30 18.04
N ALA A 56 -9.06 -0.62 17.27
CA ALA A 56 -10.47 -1.01 17.28
C ALA A 56 -10.94 -1.65 18.61
N ARG A 57 -12.10 -1.20 19.12
CA ARG A 57 -13.27 -2.02 19.55
C ARG A 57 -14.36 -1.18 20.26
N ASP A 58 -15.57 -1.31 19.72
CA ASP A 58 -16.94 -1.16 20.27
C ASP A 58 -17.22 -0.33 21.55
N THR A 59 -18.12 0.65 21.45
CA THR A 59 -19.44 0.69 22.15
C THR A 59 -20.21 2.00 21.86
N ALA A 60 -21.54 1.92 21.97
CA ALA A 60 -22.55 2.87 21.49
C ALA A 60 -22.87 4.07 22.43
N PHE A 61 -23.52 5.10 21.84
CA PHE A 61 -24.43 6.11 22.45
C PHE A 61 -23.76 7.11 23.43
N THR A 62 -23.88 8.45 23.36
CA THR A 62 -25.00 9.38 23.09
C THR A 62 -24.47 10.79 22.76
N ALA A 63 -25.31 11.61 22.13
CA ALA A 63 -25.08 13.02 21.84
C ALA A 63 -25.24 13.93 23.06
N GLU A 64 -24.42 14.98 23.17
CA GLU A 64 -24.85 16.25 23.78
C GLU A 64 -24.01 17.44 23.26
N ARG A 65 -24.72 18.41 22.65
CA ARG A 65 -24.20 19.72 22.24
C ARG A 65 -24.04 20.62 23.46
N LYS A 66 -22.89 21.29 23.60
CA LYS A 66 -22.81 22.68 24.10
C LYS A 66 -21.65 23.40 23.42
N GLY A 67 -21.95 24.57 22.86
CA GLY A 67 -20.97 25.47 22.27
C GLY A 67 -20.47 26.52 23.26
N SER A 68 -19.29 27.09 22.98
CA SER A 68 -18.99 28.49 23.25
C SER A 68 -17.83 28.95 22.36
N ALA A 69 -18.00 30.14 21.79
CA ALA A 69 -17.06 30.80 20.92
C ALA A 69 -15.78 31.28 21.64
N SER A 70 -14.65 31.30 20.93
CA SER A 70 -13.53 32.19 21.25
C SER A 70 -12.71 32.53 20.00
N THR A 71 -12.83 33.80 19.62
CA THR A 71 -11.83 34.72 19.02
C THR A 71 -10.71 34.16 18.13
N ALA A 72 -10.82 34.50 16.84
CA ALA A 72 -9.83 34.35 15.80
C ALA A 72 -8.60 35.27 15.99
N ALA A 73 -7.41 34.70 15.95
CA ALA A 73 -6.18 35.39 15.58
C ALA A 73 -5.69 34.77 14.27
N ALA A 74 -5.89 35.51 13.18
CA ALA A 74 -5.49 35.10 11.83
C ALA A 74 -3.95 35.11 11.73
N HIS A 75 -3.34 33.94 11.77
CA HIS A 75 -2.01 33.74 11.19
C HIS A 75 -2.19 33.31 9.74
N GLN A 76 -1.79 34.22 8.86
CA GLN A 76 -1.86 34.11 7.42
C GLN A 76 -0.78 33.11 6.95
N VAL A 77 -1.09 31.81 7.09
CA VAL A 77 -0.32 30.76 6.42
C VAL A 77 -0.59 30.91 4.92
N GLY A 78 0.47 31.18 4.17
CA GLY A 78 0.41 31.36 2.73
C GLY A 78 -0.31 30.20 2.07
N ARG A 79 -1.44 30.51 1.42
CA ARG A 79 -2.09 29.64 0.45
C ARG A 79 -1.08 29.28 -0.63
N ARG A 80 -0.42 28.12 -0.52
CA ARG A 80 0.15 27.45 -1.69
C ARG A 80 -1.03 27.05 -2.57
N GLY A 81 -0.87 27.34 -3.87
CA GLY A 81 -1.95 27.43 -4.84
C GLY A 81 -2.89 26.24 -4.84
N SER A 82 -4.16 26.55 -5.09
CA SER A 82 -5.15 25.59 -5.56
C SER A 82 -4.52 24.63 -6.56
N ALA A 83 -4.58 23.34 -6.27
CA ALA A 83 -4.46 22.31 -7.29
C ALA A 83 -5.37 22.72 -8.45
N GLY A 84 -4.79 22.92 -9.63
CA GLY A 84 -5.53 23.24 -10.85
C GLY A 84 -6.56 22.16 -11.19
N PRO A 85 -7.45 22.41 -12.16
CA PRO A 85 -8.50 21.47 -12.53
C PRO A 85 -7.88 20.09 -12.85
N GLY A 86 -8.47 19.05 -12.26
CA GLY A 86 -7.87 17.74 -12.00
C GLY A 86 -7.08 17.09 -13.14
N GLY A 87 -6.16 16.21 -12.76
CA GLY A 87 -5.18 15.54 -13.63
C GLY A 87 -5.74 14.60 -14.71
N TRP A 88 -6.99 14.78 -15.15
CA TRP A 88 -7.59 14.13 -16.31
C TRP A 88 -6.76 14.32 -17.58
N TRP A 89 -6.08 15.46 -17.73
CA TRP A 89 -5.17 15.70 -18.86
C TRP A 89 -3.99 14.72 -18.86
N ARG A 90 -3.55 14.24 -17.68
CA ARG A 90 -2.48 13.23 -17.55
C ARG A 90 -2.91 11.87 -18.09
N LEU A 91 -4.22 11.56 -18.02
CA LEU A 91 -4.83 10.36 -18.58
C LEU A 91 -5.16 10.49 -20.08
N MET A 92 -5.36 11.71 -20.57
CA MET A 92 -5.87 12.00 -21.92
C MET A 92 -4.82 12.58 -22.88
N SER A 93 -3.59 12.84 -22.43
CA SER A 93 -2.53 13.32 -23.31
C SER A 93 -2.04 12.20 -24.24
N HIS A 94 -1.87 12.54 -25.53
CA HIS A 94 -1.38 11.61 -26.54
C HIS A 94 -0.03 11.00 -26.11
N GLY A 95 0.06 9.67 -26.05
CA GLY A 95 1.28 8.98 -25.62
C GLY A 95 1.37 8.64 -24.12
N ALA A 96 0.51 9.20 -23.26
CA ALA A 96 0.60 8.93 -21.81
C ALA A 96 0.29 7.48 -21.47
N ARG A 97 -0.66 6.85 -22.17
CA ARG A 97 -0.97 5.44 -21.99
C ARG A 97 0.21 4.57 -22.39
N GLU A 98 0.81 4.82 -23.56
CA GLU A 98 1.96 4.08 -24.04
C GLU A 98 3.17 4.24 -23.11
N GLN A 99 3.42 5.45 -22.63
CA GLN A 99 4.46 5.70 -21.63
C GLN A 99 4.16 4.93 -20.34
N ALA A 100 2.94 4.98 -19.82
CA ALA A 100 2.57 4.29 -18.61
C ALA A 100 2.66 2.76 -18.74
N LEU A 101 2.29 2.20 -19.89
CA LEU A 101 2.51 0.78 -20.18
C LEU A 101 4.01 0.42 -20.22
N ALA A 102 4.84 1.29 -20.78
CA ALA A 102 6.30 1.13 -20.74
C ALA A 102 6.84 1.22 -19.31
N GLU A 103 6.27 2.07 -18.46
CA GLU A 103 6.62 2.19 -17.04
C GLU A 103 6.25 0.95 -16.23
N ILE A 104 5.09 0.35 -16.50
CA ILE A 104 4.67 -0.94 -15.92
C ILE A 104 5.68 -2.02 -16.30
N ALA A 105 5.99 -2.15 -17.59
CA ALA A 105 6.96 -3.13 -18.10
C ALA A 105 8.37 -2.90 -17.54
N PHE A 106 8.77 -1.63 -17.38
CA PHE A 106 10.05 -1.26 -16.77
C PHE A 106 10.13 -1.78 -15.34
N CYS A 107 9.14 -1.48 -14.48
CA CYS A 107 9.12 -1.95 -13.10
C CYS A 107 9.20 -3.48 -13.02
N GLN A 108 8.41 -4.17 -13.86
CA GLN A 108 8.43 -5.63 -13.97
C GLN A 108 9.81 -6.16 -14.35
N SER A 109 10.48 -5.55 -15.35
CA SER A 109 11.83 -5.96 -15.75
C SER A 109 12.88 -5.79 -14.66
N ILE A 110 12.74 -4.77 -13.79
CA ILE A 110 13.65 -4.56 -12.67
C ILE A 110 13.45 -5.64 -11.61
N TRP A 111 12.21 -6.01 -11.30
CA TRP A 111 11.91 -7.13 -10.40
C TRP A 111 12.44 -8.44 -10.96
N GLU A 112 12.14 -8.75 -12.22
CA GLU A 112 12.60 -9.98 -12.90
C GLU A 112 14.12 -10.10 -12.91
N LYS A 113 14.85 -9.01 -13.18
CA LYS A 113 16.32 -8.99 -13.13
C LYS A 113 16.87 -9.37 -11.75
N GLY A 114 16.13 -9.06 -10.68
CA GLY A 114 16.47 -9.42 -9.31
C GLY A 114 15.93 -10.78 -8.85
N GLY A 115 15.17 -11.49 -9.68
CA GLY A 115 14.41 -12.67 -9.24
C GLY A 115 13.32 -12.33 -8.20
N LEU A 116 12.81 -11.10 -8.23
CA LEU A 116 11.79 -10.57 -7.33
C LEU A 116 10.47 -10.41 -8.07
N THR A 117 9.41 -10.09 -7.32
CA THR A 117 8.10 -9.70 -7.85
C THR A 117 7.62 -8.44 -7.11
N VAL A 118 6.49 -7.87 -7.55
CA VAL A 118 5.80 -6.81 -6.80
C VAL A 118 5.50 -7.24 -5.35
N LEU A 119 5.20 -8.53 -5.13
CA LEU A 119 4.94 -9.09 -3.81
C LEU A 119 6.20 -9.10 -2.94
N SER A 120 7.37 -9.45 -3.50
CA SER A 120 8.64 -9.41 -2.77
C SER A 120 8.96 -8.03 -2.19
N ASP A 121 8.62 -6.96 -2.93
CA ASP A 121 8.78 -5.59 -2.45
C ASP A 121 7.69 -5.16 -1.48
N THR A 122 6.44 -5.60 -1.70
CA THR A 122 5.30 -5.30 -0.83
C THR A 122 5.50 -5.89 0.57
N PHE A 123 6.06 -7.10 0.65
CA PHE A 123 6.36 -7.79 1.91
C PHE A 123 7.77 -7.55 2.43
N ARG A 124 8.49 -6.56 1.89
CA ARG A 124 9.86 -6.27 2.34
C ARG A 124 9.86 -5.87 3.82
N GLY A 125 10.61 -6.62 4.63
CA GLY A 125 10.70 -6.39 6.07
C GLY A 125 9.51 -6.93 6.88
N VAL A 126 8.66 -7.76 6.25
CA VAL A 126 7.57 -8.48 6.92
C VAL A 126 8.05 -9.89 7.24
N ASP A 127 8.01 -10.27 8.52
CA ASP A 127 8.47 -11.59 8.99
C ASP A 127 7.43 -12.70 8.81
N ALA A 128 6.14 -12.33 8.89
CA ALA A 128 5.01 -13.26 8.73
C ALA A 128 3.90 -12.60 7.93
N ILE A 129 3.42 -13.29 6.90
CA ILE A 129 2.31 -12.87 6.05
C ILE A 129 1.05 -13.56 6.54
N THR A 130 0.05 -12.77 6.90
CA THR A 130 -1.25 -13.19 7.41
C THR A 130 -2.32 -12.75 6.41
N ALA A 131 -3.21 -13.66 6.03
CA ALA A 131 -4.33 -13.32 5.17
C ALA A 131 -5.19 -12.20 5.79
N TRP A 132 -5.68 -11.31 4.94
CA TRP A 132 -6.51 -10.15 5.29
C TRP A 132 -5.81 -9.03 6.07
N GLU A 133 -4.57 -9.20 6.52
CA GLU A 133 -3.78 -8.09 7.05
C GLU A 133 -3.30 -7.14 5.96
N HIS A 134 -3.12 -5.88 6.33
CA HIS A 134 -2.65 -4.84 5.42
C HIS A 134 -1.13 -4.81 5.37
N TYR A 135 -0.60 -4.73 4.14
CA TYR A 135 0.81 -4.65 3.84
C TYR A 135 1.12 -3.46 2.92
N PRO A 136 2.20 -2.71 3.21
CA PRO A 136 2.96 -2.76 4.46
C PRO A 136 2.11 -2.33 5.66
N PRO A 137 2.50 -2.68 6.90
CA PRO A 137 1.76 -2.27 8.10
C PRO A 137 1.59 -0.75 8.17
N GLY A 138 0.36 -0.30 8.42
CA GLY A 138 0.02 1.13 8.54
C GLY A 138 -0.39 1.81 7.23
N ASP A 139 -0.56 1.04 6.14
CA ASP A 139 -0.85 1.51 4.79
C ASP A 139 0.25 2.47 4.25
N VAL A 140 0.17 2.81 2.97
CA VAL A 140 1.05 3.81 2.35
C VAL A 140 0.25 5.03 1.99
N PHE A 141 0.64 6.20 2.51
CA PHE A 141 0.01 7.49 2.22
C PHE A 141 1.04 8.49 1.69
N ASP A 142 0.77 9.12 0.54
CA ASP A 142 1.55 10.24 0.03
C ASP A 142 0.93 11.58 0.46
N PRO A 143 1.59 12.38 1.32
CA PRO A 143 1.08 13.69 1.69
C PRO A 143 1.13 14.73 0.56
N SER A 144 1.83 14.45 -0.54
CA SER A 144 1.95 15.36 -1.68
C SER A 144 0.76 15.26 -2.65
N SER A 145 0.35 14.04 -2.99
CA SER A 145 -0.82 13.77 -3.85
C SER A 145 -2.10 13.50 -3.06
N ASN A 146 -1.98 13.13 -1.78
CA ASN A 146 -3.02 12.53 -0.95
C ASN A 146 -3.53 11.17 -1.45
N GLY A 147 -2.73 10.46 -2.24
CA GLY A 147 -2.96 9.07 -2.58
C GLY A 147 -2.67 8.14 -1.41
N GLN A 148 -3.40 7.04 -1.34
CA GLN A 148 -3.16 5.96 -0.38
C GLN A 148 -3.28 4.60 -1.06
N TRP A 149 -2.49 3.62 -0.62
CA TRP A 149 -2.73 2.22 -0.96
C TRP A 149 -2.36 1.28 0.19
N PHE A 150 -2.96 0.11 0.18
CA PHE A 150 -2.49 -1.05 0.93
C PHE A 150 -2.70 -2.31 0.10
N TYR A 151 -1.99 -3.38 0.45
CA TYR A 151 -2.15 -4.71 -0.12
C TYR A 151 -2.68 -5.66 0.96
N HIS A 152 -3.56 -6.58 0.61
CA HIS A 152 -3.79 -7.76 1.44
C HIS A 152 -3.76 -9.03 0.58
N CYS A 153 -3.44 -10.16 1.21
CA CYS A 153 -3.53 -11.47 0.58
C CYS A 153 -4.72 -12.26 1.10
N HIS A 154 -5.19 -13.21 0.30
CA HIS A 154 -6.19 -14.18 0.67
C HIS A 154 -5.51 -15.40 1.32
N PRO A 155 -6.27 -16.26 2.03
CA PRO A 155 -5.76 -17.56 2.46
C PRO A 155 -5.19 -18.34 1.28
N ALA A 156 -4.07 -19.03 1.51
CA ALA A 156 -3.48 -19.88 0.49
C ALA A 156 -4.38 -21.11 0.25
N GLU A 157 -5.19 -21.04 -0.79
CA GLU A 157 -6.07 -22.12 -1.22
C GLU A 157 -5.53 -22.76 -2.52
N GLU A 158 -5.61 -24.08 -2.61
CA GLU A 158 -5.16 -24.80 -3.80
C GLU A 158 -6.02 -24.41 -5.00
N GLY A 159 -5.38 -23.91 -6.06
CA GLY A 159 -6.07 -23.44 -7.26
C GLY A 159 -6.58 -22.00 -7.19
N ALA A 160 -6.26 -21.24 -6.14
CA ALA A 160 -6.57 -19.80 -6.10
C ALA A 160 -5.85 -19.06 -7.22
N GLU A 161 -6.62 -18.40 -8.09
CA GLU A 161 -6.08 -17.60 -9.21
C GLU A 161 -5.54 -16.24 -8.71
N GLU A 162 -6.14 -15.68 -7.67
CA GLU A 162 -5.72 -14.42 -7.04
C GLU A 162 -5.03 -14.72 -5.70
N HIS A 163 -3.80 -14.24 -5.54
CA HIS A 163 -3.09 -14.28 -4.26
C HIS A 163 -3.58 -13.16 -3.33
N GLY A 164 -3.89 -12.00 -3.91
CA GLY A 164 -4.41 -10.84 -3.20
C GLY A 164 -4.45 -9.63 -4.09
N HIS A 165 -4.75 -8.46 -3.52
CA HIS A 165 -4.92 -7.25 -4.29
C HIS A 165 -4.50 -5.98 -3.55
N PHE A 166 -4.10 -4.98 -4.34
CA PHE A 166 -3.83 -3.63 -3.87
C PHE A 166 -5.12 -2.83 -3.89
N HIS A 167 -5.55 -2.27 -2.77
CA HIS A 167 -6.58 -1.24 -2.76
C HIS A 167 -5.95 0.14 -2.88
N CYS A 168 -6.49 0.98 -3.76
CA CYS A 168 -6.00 2.33 -3.98
C CYS A 168 -7.08 3.35 -3.68
N PHE A 169 -6.70 4.43 -3.00
CA PHE A 169 -7.59 5.44 -2.46
C PHE A 169 -7.07 6.85 -2.70
N MET A 170 -7.96 7.82 -2.56
CA MET A 170 -7.64 9.24 -2.52
C MET A 170 -8.28 9.92 -1.32
N ARG A 171 -7.54 10.86 -0.72
CA ARG A 171 -8.03 11.77 0.33
C ARG A 171 -8.00 13.23 -0.13
N PRO A 172 -9.03 13.72 -0.85
CA PRO A 172 -8.97 15.03 -1.52
C PRO A 172 -8.78 16.22 -0.57
N GLN A 173 -9.06 16.06 0.73
CA GLN A 173 -8.88 17.09 1.77
C GLN A 173 -7.72 16.79 2.73
N GLY A 174 -6.78 15.93 2.32
CA GLY A 174 -5.59 15.60 3.10
C GLY A 174 -5.77 14.45 4.10
N PRO A 175 -4.80 14.22 5.00
CA PRO A 175 -4.75 13.02 5.83
C PRO A 175 -5.96 12.84 6.77
N CYS A 176 -6.57 13.95 7.21
CA CYS A 176 -7.78 13.93 8.05
C CYS A 176 -9.08 14.10 7.25
N GLY A 177 -9.00 14.09 5.92
CA GLY A 177 -10.15 14.20 5.03
C GLY A 177 -10.83 12.86 4.76
N PRO A 178 -11.98 12.88 4.06
CA PRO A 178 -12.64 11.67 3.61
C PRO A 178 -11.72 10.81 2.74
N ILE A 179 -11.87 9.50 2.86
CA ILE A 179 -11.16 8.51 2.04
C ILE A 179 -12.10 7.93 0.99
N HIS A 180 -11.67 7.93 -0.27
CA HIS A 180 -12.46 7.39 -1.37
C HIS A 180 -11.70 6.27 -2.05
N HIS A 181 -12.28 5.08 -2.11
CA HIS A 181 -11.74 3.97 -2.87
C HIS A 181 -11.87 4.24 -4.36
N LEU A 182 -10.77 4.07 -5.08
CA LEU A 182 -10.73 4.24 -6.53
C LEU A 182 -10.96 2.91 -7.24
N ALA A 183 -10.05 1.96 -7.03
CA ALA A 183 -10.08 0.62 -7.60
C ALA A 183 -9.09 -0.28 -6.85
N ALA A 184 -9.27 -1.59 -7.01
CA ALA A 184 -8.35 -2.60 -6.56
C ALA A 184 -7.63 -3.28 -7.74
N ILE A 185 -6.36 -3.63 -7.55
CA ILE A 185 -5.50 -4.31 -8.51
C ILE A 185 -5.20 -5.73 -8.02
N GLY A 186 -5.81 -6.73 -8.64
CA GLY A 186 -5.61 -8.15 -8.34
C GLY A 186 -4.31 -8.68 -8.93
N VAL A 187 -3.59 -9.50 -8.16
CA VAL A 187 -2.38 -10.19 -8.61
C VAL A 187 -2.36 -11.67 -8.24
N ASP A 188 -1.75 -12.48 -9.09
CA ASP A 188 -1.49 -13.90 -8.82
C ASP A 188 -0.30 -14.09 -7.87
N ALA A 189 0.01 -15.35 -7.51
CA ALA A 189 1.13 -15.70 -6.63
C ALA A 189 2.52 -15.33 -7.20
N SER A 190 2.61 -15.02 -8.50
CA SER A 190 3.83 -14.50 -9.15
C SER A 190 3.84 -12.98 -9.27
N GLY A 191 2.82 -12.29 -8.74
CA GLY A 191 2.70 -10.84 -8.79
C GLY A 191 2.24 -10.30 -10.15
N ARG A 192 1.67 -11.14 -11.02
CA ARG A 192 1.12 -10.70 -12.31
C ARG A 192 -0.31 -10.19 -12.13
N MET A 193 -0.66 -9.12 -12.83
CA MET A 193 -2.02 -8.57 -12.79
C MET A 193 -3.04 -9.57 -13.34
N THR A 194 -4.06 -9.86 -12.56
CA THR A 194 -5.18 -10.73 -12.94
C THR A 194 -6.43 -9.93 -13.27
N ARG A 195 -6.67 -8.82 -12.56
CA ARG A 195 -7.85 -7.96 -12.76
C ARG A 195 -7.69 -6.55 -12.19
N ILE A 196 -8.56 -5.64 -12.63
CA ILE A 196 -8.85 -4.36 -11.97
C ILE A 196 -10.34 -4.35 -11.64
N PHE A 197 -10.70 -3.98 -10.42
CA PHE A 197 -12.09 -4.07 -9.98
C PHE A 197 -12.45 -2.99 -8.97
N THR A 198 -13.75 -2.79 -8.79
CA THR A 198 -14.30 -1.98 -7.70
C THR A 198 -15.05 -2.88 -6.72
N VAL A 199 -15.16 -2.41 -5.48
CA VAL A 199 -15.83 -3.14 -4.41
C VAL A 199 -16.95 -2.29 -3.81
N ASN A 200 -17.85 -2.98 -3.13
CA ASN A 200 -18.91 -2.36 -2.37
C ASN A 200 -18.35 -1.63 -1.12
N GLN A 201 -19.05 -0.61 -0.63
CA GLN A 201 -18.58 0.26 0.45
C GLN A 201 -18.22 -0.53 1.71
N TRP A 202 -19.01 -1.54 2.07
CA TRP A 202 -18.78 -2.34 3.28
C TRP A 202 -17.44 -3.09 3.27
N VAL A 203 -16.86 -3.36 2.10
CA VAL A 203 -15.59 -4.10 1.97
C VAL A 203 -14.43 -3.28 2.50
N VAL A 204 -14.40 -1.98 2.21
CA VAL A 204 -13.28 -1.08 2.55
C VAL A 204 -13.63 -0.02 3.59
N GLY A 205 -14.92 0.15 3.91
CA GLY A 205 -15.40 1.11 4.90
C GLY A 205 -15.07 2.56 4.54
N ASP A 206 -14.97 2.89 3.24
CA ASP A 206 -14.60 4.22 2.77
C ASP A 206 -15.74 5.24 2.91
N ASP A 207 -15.43 6.52 2.72
CA ASP A 207 -16.44 7.57 2.61
C ASP A 207 -17.03 7.53 1.20
N TRP A 208 -18.26 7.03 1.06
CA TRP A 208 -18.86 6.83 -0.25
C TRP A 208 -18.88 8.11 -1.10
N ALA A 209 -18.30 8.01 -2.30
CA ALA A 209 -18.38 9.02 -3.34
C ALA A 209 -19.01 8.41 -4.60
N SER A 210 -19.96 9.13 -5.20
CA SER A 210 -20.52 8.76 -6.51
C SER A 210 -19.45 8.79 -7.61
N ALA A 211 -19.69 8.12 -8.72
CA ALA A 211 -18.81 8.15 -9.89
C ALA A 211 -18.49 9.58 -10.36
N GLU A 212 -19.44 10.51 -10.30
CA GLU A 212 -19.21 11.93 -10.62
C GLU A 212 -18.11 12.57 -9.76
N ALA A 213 -18.00 12.16 -8.50
CA ALA A 213 -17.02 12.65 -7.54
C ALA A 213 -15.71 11.82 -7.56
N THR A 214 -15.80 10.50 -7.76
CA THR A 214 -14.63 9.60 -7.75
C THR A 214 -13.81 9.70 -9.03
N VAL A 215 -14.43 9.73 -10.21
CA VAL A 215 -13.67 9.71 -11.47
C VAL A 215 -12.70 10.90 -11.58
N PRO A 216 -13.04 12.13 -11.12
CA PRO A 216 -12.08 13.21 -11.08
C PRO A 216 -10.83 12.99 -10.24
N LEU A 217 -10.92 12.14 -9.22
CA LEU A 217 -9.80 11.84 -8.33
C LEU A 217 -8.78 10.90 -8.97
N LEU A 218 -9.16 10.14 -10.01
CA LEU A 218 -8.24 9.22 -10.70
C LEU A 218 -7.00 9.94 -11.24
N GLY A 219 -7.18 11.14 -11.78
CA GLY A 219 -6.07 11.96 -12.29
C GLY A 219 -5.16 12.55 -11.20
N SER A 220 -5.55 12.46 -9.93
CA SER A 220 -4.78 12.92 -8.78
C SER A 220 -4.03 11.79 -8.08
N PHE A 221 -4.29 10.53 -8.43
CA PHE A 221 -3.58 9.39 -7.88
C PHE A 221 -2.14 9.36 -8.39
N ASP A 222 -1.20 9.67 -7.50
CA ASP A 222 0.24 9.59 -7.76
C ASP A 222 0.92 9.07 -6.50
N MET A 223 1.55 7.90 -6.59
CA MET A 223 2.25 7.28 -5.49
C MET A 223 3.76 7.32 -5.68
N GLN A 224 4.32 8.03 -6.67
CA GLN A 224 5.75 8.01 -7.04
C GLN A 224 6.71 8.57 -5.97
N MET A 225 6.72 7.91 -4.81
CA MET A 225 7.55 8.18 -3.65
C MET A 225 8.62 7.10 -3.51
N PRO A 226 9.79 7.41 -2.93
CA PRO A 226 10.88 6.46 -2.77
C PRO A 226 10.56 5.33 -1.77
N THR A 227 9.69 5.59 -0.78
CA THR A 227 9.37 4.68 0.32
C THR A 227 7.88 4.35 0.35
N PRO A 228 7.49 3.15 0.83
CA PRO A 228 8.36 2.06 1.29
C PRO A 228 8.96 1.24 0.14
N SER A 229 8.38 1.28 -1.06
CA SER A 229 9.00 0.76 -2.28
C SER A 229 8.73 1.68 -3.46
N TYR A 230 9.79 2.27 -4.01
CA TYR A 230 9.73 3.08 -5.22
C TYR A 230 9.13 2.33 -6.42
N LEU A 231 9.44 1.04 -6.59
CA LEU A 231 8.96 0.27 -7.74
C LEU A 231 7.47 -0.04 -7.63
N VAL A 232 6.97 -0.44 -6.45
CA VAL A 232 5.52 -0.70 -6.24
C VAL A 232 4.73 0.58 -6.47
N ASN A 233 5.19 1.68 -5.87
CA ASN A 233 4.63 3.01 -6.00
C ASN A 233 4.56 3.51 -7.46
N ARG A 234 5.66 3.38 -8.20
CA ARG A 234 5.73 3.75 -9.62
C ARG A 234 4.85 2.87 -10.48
N TRP A 235 4.81 1.56 -10.20
CA TRP A 235 3.99 0.59 -10.90
C TRP A 235 2.48 0.86 -10.72
N LEU A 236 2.01 1.07 -9.48
CA LEU A 236 0.61 1.42 -9.20
C LEU A 236 0.20 2.73 -9.89
N THR A 237 1.05 3.77 -9.81
CA THR A 237 0.79 5.03 -10.50
C THR A 237 0.67 4.84 -12.00
N ALA A 238 1.56 4.05 -12.60
CA ALA A 238 1.54 3.77 -14.03
C ALA A 238 0.28 2.97 -14.44
N ILE A 239 -0.22 2.06 -13.61
CA ILE A 239 -1.49 1.35 -13.85
C ILE A 239 -2.66 2.33 -13.94
N PHE A 240 -2.78 3.25 -12.97
CA PHE A 240 -3.85 4.24 -12.98
C PHE A 240 -3.76 5.19 -14.18
N VAL A 241 -2.56 5.45 -14.70
CA VAL A 241 -2.40 6.21 -15.95
C VAL A 241 -2.77 5.36 -17.18
N ALA A 242 -2.28 4.13 -17.27
CA ALA A 242 -2.48 3.26 -18.43
C ALA A 242 -3.94 2.81 -18.62
N TYR A 243 -4.63 2.57 -17.51
CA TYR A 243 -6.00 2.04 -17.47
C TYR A 243 -7.02 3.06 -16.95
N GLY A 244 -6.68 4.35 -16.95
CA GLY A 244 -7.55 5.38 -16.34
C GLY A 244 -8.94 5.47 -16.97
N CYS A 245 -9.06 5.23 -18.28
CA CYS A 245 -10.35 5.18 -18.97
C CYS A 245 -11.18 3.98 -18.53
N GLU A 246 -10.56 2.81 -18.46
CA GLU A 246 -11.16 1.55 -18.04
C GLU A 246 -11.60 1.64 -16.56
N ILE A 247 -10.74 2.15 -15.67
CA ILE A 247 -11.06 2.38 -14.26
C ILE A 247 -12.23 3.36 -14.11
N ALA A 248 -12.25 4.45 -14.89
CA ALA A 248 -13.36 5.39 -14.89
C ALA A 248 -14.69 4.71 -15.25
N GLU A 249 -14.67 3.76 -16.18
CA GLU A 249 -15.87 3.02 -16.57
C GLU A 249 -16.30 2.00 -15.51
N LEU A 250 -15.35 1.29 -14.88
CA LEU A 250 -15.63 0.42 -13.74
C LEU A 250 -16.30 1.19 -12.59
N VAL A 251 -15.82 2.40 -12.27
CA VAL A 251 -16.44 3.27 -11.27
C VAL A 251 -17.87 3.67 -11.65
N ARG A 252 -18.16 3.90 -12.94
CA ARG A 252 -19.55 4.16 -13.39
C ARG A 252 -20.41 2.91 -13.32
N GLU A 253 -19.87 1.75 -13.67
CA GLU A 253 -20.57 0.47 -13.61
C GLU A 253 -20.93 0.09 -12.18
N ARG A 254 -20.03 0.30 -11.22
CA ARG A 254 -20.30 0.21 -9.78
C ARG A 254 -21.57 0.98 -9.39
N ASP A 255 -21.63 2.25 -9.76
CA ASP A 255 -22.76 3.11 -9.44
C ASP A 255 -24.04 2.63 -10.12
N ARG A 256 -23.99 2.22 -11.39
CA ARG A 256 -25.15 1.67 -12.12
C ARG A 256 -25.66 0.38 -11.46
N LEU A 257 -24.76 -0.53 -11.08
CA LEU A 257 -25.11 -1.78 -10.40
C LEU A 257 -25.86 -1.48 -9.11
N LEU A 258 -25.30 -0.66 -8.22
CA LEU A 258 -25.92 -0.35 -6.94
C LEU A 258 -27.26 0.38 -7.10
N GLN A 259 -27.37 1.29 -8.07
CA GLN A 259 -28.62 1.99 -8.39
C GLN A 259 -29.70 1.04 -8.93
N SER A 260 -29.32 -0.02 -9.65
CA SER A 260 -30.28 -0.96 -10.27
C SER A 260 -31.19 -1.67 -9.26
N PHE A 261 -30.77 -1.77 -7.99
CA PHE A 261 -31.56 -2.37 -6.92
C PHE A 261 -32.68 -1.47 -6.38
N GLY A 262 -32.68 -0.16 -6.71
CA GLY A 262 -33.71 0.79 -6.27
C GLY A 262 -33.73 1.09 -4.77
N ARG A 263 -32.70 0.66 -4.03
CA ARG A 263 -32.50 0.88 -2.59
C ARG A 263 -31.01 0.94 -2.27
N ASP A 264 -30.66 1.37 -1.06
CA ASP A 264 -29.26 1.40 -0.63
C ASP A 264 -28.73 -0.01 -0.38
N MET A 265 -27.76 -0.44 -1.20
CA MET A 265 -27.11 -1.76 -1.14
C MET A 265 -25.65 -1.67 -0.69
N ARG A 266 -25.20 -0.49 -0.22
CA ARG A 266 -23.78 -0.27 0.13
C ARG A 266 -23.29 -1.09 1.31
N GLY A 267 -24.23 -1.51 2.17
CA GLY A 267 -23.98 -2.40 3.31
C GLY A 267 -24.26 -3.88 3.04
N ASP A 268 -24.66 -4.25 1.83
CA ASP A 268 -25.08 -5.62 1.52
C ASP A 268 -23.87 -6.53 1.27
N ARG A 269 -23.64 -7.47 2.20
CA ARG A 269 -22.51 -8.42 2.18
C ARG A 269 -22.60 -9.50 1.12
N THR A 270 -23.70 -9.58 0.38
CA THR A 270 -23.82 -10.48 -0.78
C THR A 270 -23.19 -9.90 -2.04
N ILE A 271 -22.87 -8.60 -2.03
CA ILE A 271 -22.24 -7.87 -3.14
C ILE A 271 -20.89 -7.38 -2.65
N GLU A 272 -19.83 -8.11 -2.97
CA GLU A 272 -18.46 -7.73 -2.65
C GLU A 272 -17.84 -6.93 -3.81
N VAL A 273 -17.75 -7.54 -4.99
CA VAL A 273 -17.25 -6.93 -6.22
C VAL A 273 -18.41 -6.28 -6.97
N THR A 274 -18.22 -5.03 -7.39
CA THR A 274 -19.27 -4.24 -8.05
C THR A 274 -19.06 -4.03 -9.55
N SER A 275 -17.82 -4.18 -10.03
CA SER A 275 -17.46 -4.17 -11.45
C SER A 275 -16.03 -4.69 -11.58
N GLU A 276 -15.69 -5.36 -12.69
CA GLU A 276 -14.32 -5.80 -12.93
C GLU A 276 -13.93 -5.88 -14.41
N MET A 277 -12.64 -5.76 -14.68
CA MET A 277 -12.01 -6.16 -15.93
C MET A 277 -10.93 -7.21 -15.62
N VAL A 278 -10.88 -8.28 -16.42
CA VAL A 278 -9.96 -9.41 -16.22
C VAL A 278 -8.87 -9.39 -17.29
N PHE A 279 -7.64 -9.67 -16.90
CA PHE A 279 -6.53 -9.90 -17.81
C PHE A 279 -6.38 -11.40 -18.08
N PRO A 280 -6.20 -11.81 -19.35
CA PRO A 280 -6.01 -13.21 -19.67
C PRO A 280 -4.72 -13.73 -19.03
N ALA A 281 -4.78 -14.94 -18.47
CA ALA A 281 -3.57 -15.67 -18.08
C ALA A 281 -2.67 -15.82 -19.32
N ARG A 282 -1.39 -15.45 -19.20
CA ARG A 282 -0.42 -15.71 -20.26
C ARG A 282 -0.18 -17.23 -20.32
N ALA A 283 -0.48 -17.81 -21.47
CA ALA A 283 -0.20 -19.21 -21.80
C ALA A 283 1.30 -19.55 -21.73
#